data_AF-A0AB36P8E4-F1
#
_entry.id   AF-A0AB36P8E4-F1
#
_cell.length_a   1.000
_cell.length_b   1.000
_cell.length_c   1.000
_cell.angle_alpha   90.00
_cell.angle_beta   90.00
_cell.angle_gamma   90.00
#
_symmetry.space_group_name_H-M   'P 1'
#
loop_
_entity.id
_entity.type
_entity.pdbx_description
1 polymer ?
#
loop_
_entity_poly.entity_id
_entity_poly.type
_entity_poly.pdbx_seq_one_letter_code
_entity_poly.pdbx_strand_id
1 'polypeptide(L)'
;MSKSILKNRVVLLLVSLFFSMSVNAQINMFDTWQINDLMGVRDLEEYSIVKMGKYHLGYMFVLNHDGTFLIRNLPQCGNGIFKNISGSFILIDDTHIRFMLNRISYSSYSKEDNSEEEPNVDLGIFYIYQDSKSIRLIKSNGNLQDDKDKMLYTEMLKTFDENWKSYNYSWVNAKANIPQESVKDYLDNKLIGLSDYKIVYSKKEGYGELFLVRKDEDFHYVLYNSIKQKVSLAYPR
;
A
#
# COMPACT_ATOMS: atom_id res chain seq x y z
N MET A 1 -2.57 8.73 32.66
CA MET A 1 -2.42 7.78 31.53
C MET A 1 -3.68 7.62 30.64
N SER A 2 -4.82 8.28 30.91
CA SER A 2 -6.10 8.02 30.20
C SER A 2 -6.33 8.84 28.91
N LYS A 3 -5.59 9.93 28.66
CA LYS A 3 -5.87 10.85 27.53
C LYS A 3 -5.49 10.30 26.14
N SER A 4 -4.52 9.40 26.05
CA SER A 4 -4.06 8.81 24.78
C SER A 4 -5.08 7.82 24.19
N ILE A 5 -5.64 6.97 25.06
CA ILE A 5 -6.63 5.94 24.69
C ILE A 5 -7.89 6.56 24.09
N LEU A 6 -8.34 7.69 24.66
CA LEU A 6 -9.51 8.41 24.16
C LEU A 6 -9.27 9.00 22.76
N LYS A 7 -8.05 9.44 22.46
CA LYS A 7 -7.70 10.03 21.17
C LYS A 7 -7.68 8.97 20.06
N ASN A 8 -7.15 7.77 20.34
CA ASN A 8 -7.16 6.66 19.39
C ASN A 8 -8.57 6.13 19.12
N ARG A 9 -9.43 6.02 20.14
CA ARG A 9 -10.84 5.59 19.94
C ARG A 9 -11.65 6.58 19.11
N VAL A 10 -11.45 7.88 19.30
CA VAL A 10 -12.12 8.92 18.50
C VAL A 10 -11.64 8.90 17.04
N VAL A 11 -10.34 8.67 16.80
CA VAL A 11 -9.81 8.49 15.44
C VAL A 11 -10.41 7.23 14.79
N LEU A 12 -10.51 6.11 15.53
CA LEU A 12 -11.10 4.86 15.02
C LEU A 12 -12.57 5.02 14.61
N LEU A 13 -13.37 5.69 15.45
CA LEU A 13 -14.79 5.97 15.19
C LEU A 13 -14.99 6.90 14.00
N LEU A 14 -14.13 7.91 13.83
CA LEU A 14 -14.21 8.81 12.68
C LEU A 14 -13.83 8.09 11.39
N VAL A 15 -12.73 7.33 11.40
CA VAL A 15 -12.22 6.60 10.24
C VAL A 15 -13.22 5.52 9.78
N SER A 16 -13.81 4.76 10.71
CA SER A 16 -14.86 3.78 10.40
C SER A 16 -16.16 4.42 9.86
N LEU A 17 -16.53 5.62 10.32
CA LEU A 17 -17.65 6.37 9.76
C LEU A 17 -17.41 6.75 8.29
N PHE A 18 -16.20 7.18 7.93
CA PHE A 18 -15.86 7.53 6.55
C PHE A 18 -15.84 6.32 5.61
N PHE A 19 -15.58 5.10 6.12
CA PHE A 19 -15.62 3.87 5.30
C PHE A 19 -17.01 3.29 5.06
N SER A 20 -18.04 3.80 5.74
CA SER A 20 -19.44 3.38 5.52
C SER A 20 -20.12 4.08 4.33
N MET A 21 -19.49 5.10 3.75
CA MET A 21 -20.01 5.86 2.60
C MET A 21 -19.40 5.41 1.27
N SER A 22 -19.50 4.14 0.92
CA SER A 22 -19.33 3.70 -0.48
C SER A 22 -20.71 3.69 -1.14
N VAL A 23 -21.27 4.88 -1.34
CA VAL A 23 -22.48 5.07 -2.16
C VAL A 23 -22.06 4.90 -3.61
N ASN A 24 -22.66 3.92 -4.28
CA ASN A 24 -22.66 3.58 -5.71
C ASN A 24 -22.49 4.76 -6.70
N ALA A 25 -21.31 5.37 -6.74
CA ALA A 25 -20.87 6.17 -7.88
C ALA A 25 -20.42 5.17 -8.94
N GLN A 26 -21.11 5.12 -10.07
CA GLN A 26 -20.64 4.36 -11.23
C GLN A 26 -19.19 4.78 -11.50
N ILE A 27 -18.29 3.84 -11.26
CA ILE A 27 -16.85 4.04 -11.27
C ILE A 27 -16.45 4.39 -12.70
N ASN A 28 -16.08 5.64 -12.98
CA ASN A 28 -15.45 5.96 -14.27
C ASN A 28 -13.94 5.70 -14.20
N MET A 29 -13.58 4.42 -14.01
CA MET A 29 -12.19 3.94 -14.09
C MET A 29 -11.64 4.03 -15.52
N PHE A 30 -12.54 4.09 -16.51
CA PHE A 30 -12.25 4.18 -17.95
C PHE A 30 -11.89 5.60 -18.39
N ASP A 31 -10.90 6.19 -17.73
CA ASP A 31 -10.32 7.49 -18.07
C ASP A 31 -8.79 7.37 -18.12
N THR A 32 -8.12 8.46 -18.49
CA THR A 32 -6.67 8.57 -18.43
C THR A 32 -6.24 9.08 -17.06
N TRP A 33 -5.50 8.24 -16.36
CA TRP A 33 -5.03 8.51 -15.01
C TRP A 33 -3.50 8.59 -14.96
N GLN A 34 -2.99 9.05 -13.83
CA GLN A 34 -1.59 8.93 -13.46
C GLN A 34 -1.46 7.87 -12.36
N ILE A 35 -0.55 6.93 -12.53
CA ILE A 35 -0.23 5.90 -11.52
C ILE A 35 1.15 6.16 -10.91
N ASN A 36 1.33 5.81 -9.64
CA ASN A 36 2.59 6.01 -8.92
C ASN A 36 3.74 5.08 -9.38
N ASP A 37 3.44 3.92 -9.96
CA ASP A 37 4.46 2.96 -10.41
C ASP A 37 3.96 2.01 -11.53
N LEU A 38 4.88 1.26 -12.13
CA LEU A 38 4.60 0.23 -13.12
C LEU A 38 4.20 -1.09 -12.44
N MET A 39 2.95 -1.49 -12.63
CA MET A 39 2.43 -2.77 -12.15
C MET A 39 3.25 -3.96 -12.64
N GLY A 40 3.54 -4.93 -11.78
CA GLY A 40 4.31 -6.13 -12.14
C GLY A 40 5.81 -5.92 -12.37
N VAL A 41 6.31 -4.67 -12.33
CA VAL A 41 7.75 -4.39 -12.33
C VAL A 41 8.26 -4.25 -10.89
N ARG A 42 7.49 -3.55 -10.05
CA ARG A 42 7.71 -3.51 -8.61
C ARG A 42 6.52 -4.16 -7.92
N ASP A 43 6.81 -5.01 -6.96
CA ASP A 43 5.81 -5.70 -6.18
C ASP A 43 5.34 -4.79 -5.03
N LEU A 44 4.39 -3.90 -5.33
CA LEU A 44 3.82 -2.97 -4.36
C LEU A 44 2.53 -3.54 -3.77
N GLU A 45 2.31 -3.31 -2.48
CA GLU A 45 1.05 -3.67 -1.81
C GLU A 45 -0.12 -2.78 -2.23
N GLU A 46 0.17 -1.56 -2.70
CA GLU A 46 -0.83 -0.59 -3.16
C GLU A 46 -0.29 0.23 -4.34
N TYR A 47 -1.14 0.42 -5.35
CA TYR A 47 -0.95 1.43 -6.39
C TYR A 47 -1.93 2.58 -6.20
N SER A 48 -1.42 3.81 -6.25
CA SER A 48 -2.24 5.02 -6.21
C SER A 48 -2.40 5.56 -7.62
N ILE A 49 -3.65 5.77 -8.00
CA ILE A 49 -4.09 6.28 -9.29
C ILE A 49 -4.79 7.61 -9.04
N VAL A 50 -4.28 8.69 -9.62
CA VAL A 50 -4.79 10.04 -9.44
C VAL A 50 -5.11 10.67 -10.78
N LYS A 51 -6.04 11.62 -10.81
CA LYS A 51 -6.42 12.29 -12.04
C LYS A 51 -5.18 12.95 -12.67
N MET A 52 -4.95 12.71 -13.96
CA MET A 52 -3.76 13.23 -14.62
C MET A 52 -3.79 14.77 -14.60
N GLY A 53 -2.72 15.38 -14.10
CA GLY A 53 -2.57 16.83 -14.04
C GLY A 53 -2.32 17.46 -15.42
N LYS A 54 -2.29 18.80 -15.46
CA LYS A 54 -2.04 19.58 -16.70
C LYS A 54 -0.69 19.26 -17.37
N TYR A 55 0.30 18.90 -16.58
CA TYR A 55 1.61 18.47 -17.06
C TYR A 55 1.63 16.95 -17.00
N HIS A 56 1.32 16.31 -18.13
CA HIS A 56 1.20 14.86 -18.29
C HIS A 56 2.55 14.14 -18.15
N LEU A 57 3.07 14.10 -16.92
CA LEU A 57 4.41 13.58 -16.62
C LEU A 57 4.30 12.38 -15.68
N GLY A 58 5.24 11.43 -15.79
CA GLY A 58 5.23 10.19 -15.00
C GLY A 58 4.45 9.06 -15.70
N TYR A 59 3.91 8.11 -14.94
CA TYR A 59 3.23 6.96 -15.52
C TYR A 59 1.76 7.26 -15.80
N MET A 60 1.41 7.31 -17.08
CA MET A 60 0.01 7.38 -17.52
C MET A 60 -0.59 5.98 -17.48
N PHE A 61 -1.76 5.84 -16.86
CA PHE A 61 -2.53 4.59 -16.76
C PHE A 61 -3.88 4.75 -17.47
N VAL A 62 -4.21 3.78 -18.31
CA VAL A 62 -5.48 3.75 -19.06
C VAL A 62 -6.11 2.37 -18.90
N LEU A 63 -7.40 2.36 -18.55
CA LEU A 63 -8.27 1.18 -18.62
C LEU A 63 -9.21 1.36 -19.81
N ASN A 64 -9.17 0.43 -20.74
CA ASN A 64 -10.00 0.44 -21.94
C ASN A 64 -11.27 -0.38 -21.72
N HIS A 65 -12.36 0.00 -22.38
CA HIS A 65 -13.63 -0.71 -22.32
C HIS A 65 -13.60 -2.14 -22.89
N ASP A 66 -12.57 -2.47 -23.67
CA ASP A 66 -12.35 -3.82 -24.21
C ASP A 66 -11.67 -4.79 -23.23
N GLY A 67 -11.46 -4.38 -21.97
CA GLY A 67 -10.82 -5.20 -20.95
C GLY A 67 -9.30 -5.18 -21.02
N THR A 68 -8.69 -4.22 -21.75
CA THR A 68 -7.24 -4.04 -21.78
C THR A 68 -6.79 -2.84 -20.96
N PHE A 69 -5.54 -2.87 -20.48
CA PHE A 69 -4.92 -1.74 -19.82
C PHE A 69 -3.55 -1.42 -20.40
N LEU A 70 -3.12 -0.18 -20.19
CA LEU A 70 -1.83 0.32 -20.62
C LEU A 70 -1.27 1.26 -19.55
N ILE A 71 0.00 1.05 -19.18
CA ILE A 71 0.79 2.03 -18.43
C ILE A 71 1.96 2.49 -19.30
N ARG A 72 2.01 3.79 -19.59
CA ARG A 72 3.11 4.41 -20.35
C ARG A 72 3.92 5.35 -19.48
N ASN A 73 5.23 5.30 -19.64
CA ASN A 73 6.11 6.31 -19.08
C ASN A 73 6.10 7.57 -19.96
N LEU A 74 5.63 8.70 -19.41
CA LEU A 74 5.66 10.02 -20.04
C LEU A 74 6.85 10.83 -19.48
N PRO A 75 8.00 10.84 -20.17
CA PRO A 75 9.22 11.51 -19.69
C PRO A 75 9.10 13.04 -19.72
N GLN A 76 9.85 13.72 -18.86
CA GLN A 76 9.94 15.20 -18.87
C GLN A 76 10.94 15.73 -19.92
N CYS A 77 11.96 14.95 -20.31
CA CYS A 77 13.00 15.34 -21.26
C CYS A 77 13.41 14.14 -22.14
N GLY A 78 13.61 14.39 -23.44
CA GLY A 78 13.94 13.37 -24.44
C GLY A 78 15.42 12.96 -24.41
N ASN A 79 15.65 11.67 -24.14
CA ASN A 79 16.80 10.81 -24.53
C ASN A 79 16.88 9.52 -23.67
N GLY A 80 15.82 9.15 -22.93
CA GLY A 80 15.79 7.92 -22.12
C GLY A 80 15.11 6.73 -22.82
N ILE A 81 15.27 5.55 -22.23
CA ILE A 81 14.48 4.35 -22.56
C ILE A 81 13.13 4.44 -21.85
N PHE A 82 12.05 4.37 -22.61
CA PHE A 82 10.67 4.35 -22.13
C PHE A 82 10.21 2.93 -21.95
N LYS A 83 9.95 2.56 -20.70
CA LYS A 83 9.31 1.30 -20.33
C LYS A 83 7.79 1.51 -20.29
N ASN A 84 7.07 0.73 -21.09
CA ASN A 84 5.62 0.66 -21.05
C ASN A 84 5.20 -0.78 -20.75
N ILE A 85 4.04 -0.93 -20.12
CA ILE A 85 3.44 -2.23 -19.84
C ILE A 85 1.98 -2.22 -20.27
N SER A 86 1.50 -3.37 -20.72
CA SER A 86 0.11 -3.53 -21.13
C SER A 86 -0.38 -4.94 -20.84
N GLY A 87 -1.69 -5.07 -20.76
CA GLY A 87 -2.30 -6.35 -20.50
C GLY A 87 -3.80 -6.30 -20.51
N SER A 88 -4.39 -7.28 -19.85
CA SER A 88 -5.84 -7.43 -19.72
C SER A 88 -6.27 -7.35 -18.27
N PHE A 89 -7.54 -7.05 -18.05
CA PHE A 89 -8.15 -7.05 -16.74
C PHE A 89 -9.57 -7.61 -16.79
N ILE A 90 -10.03 -8.08 -15.63
CA ILE A 90 -11.41 -8.55 -15.42
C ILE A 90 -11.92 -7.91 -14.14
N LEU A 91 -13.07 -7.23 -14.21
CA LEU A 91 -13.82 -6.85 -13.02
C LEU A 91 -14.48 -8.11 -12.46
N ILE A 92 -14.11 -8.48 -11.24
CA ILE A 92 -14.67 -9.65 -10.55
C ILE A 92 -16.03 -9.28 -9.96
N ASP A 93 -16.11 -8.10 -9.35
CA ASP A 93 -17.30 -7.47 -8.81
C ASP A 93 -17.09 -5.95 -8.78
N ASP A 94 -18.01 -5.21 -8.14
CA ASP A 94 -17.95 -3.75 -8.05
C ASP A 94 -16.75 -3.22 -7.24
N THR A 95 -16.06 -4.09 -6.50
CA THR A 95 -14.98 -3.77 -5.58
C THR A 95 -13.66 -4.46 -5.90
N HIS A 96 -13.62 -5.40 -6.85
CA HIS A 96 -12.42 -6.18 -7.16
C HIS A 96 -12.12 -6.25 -8.65
N ILE A 97 -10.85 -6.11 -8.99
CA ILE A 97 -10.30 -6.21 -10.34
C ILE A 97 -9.10 -7.15 -10.35
N ARG A 98 -8.99 -8.00 -11.36
CA ARG A 98 -7.81 -8.84 -11.61
C ARG A 98 -7.06 -8.33 -12.81
N PHE A 99 -5.73 -8.24 -12.71
CA PHE A 99 -4.87 -7.83 -13.81
C PHE A 99 -3.99 -8.97 -14.31
N MET A 100 -3.86 -9.06 -15.62
CA MET A 100 -2.92 -9.96 -16.31
C MET A 100 -1.93 -9.09 -17.09
N LEU A 101 -0.66 -9.14 -16.72
CA LEU A 101 0.42 -8.48 -17.47
C LEU A 101 0.78 -9.32 -18.68
N ASN A 102 0.46 -8.82 -19.88
CA ASN A 102 0.73 -9.54 -21.12
C ASN A 102 2.03 -9.11 -21.78
N ARG A 103 2.36 -7.81 -21.77
CA ARG A 103 3.51 -7.26 -22.51
C ARG A 103 4.25 -6.17 -21.74
N ILE A 104 5.57 -6.19 -21.84
CA ILE A 104 6.48 -5.09 -21.48
C ILE A 104 7.20 -4.65 -22.74
N SER A 105 7.19 -3.35 -23.05
CA SER A 105 7.93 -2.80 -24.19
C SER A 105 8.92 -1.74 -23.71
N TYR A 106 10.13 -1.81 -24.24
CA TYR A 106 11.16 -0.79 -24.10
C TYR A 106 11.27 -0.05 -25.42
N SER A 107 11.31 1.27 -25.36
CA SER A 107 11.50 2.10 -26.56
C SER A 107 12.46 3.23 -26.29
N SER A 108 13.34 3.55 -27.24
CA SER A 108 14.24 4.69 -27.19
C SER A 108 14.15 5.49 -28.49
N TYR A 109 14.60 6.75 -28.44
CA TYR A 109 14.66 7.59 -29.64
C TYR A 109 15.65 7.05 -30.69
N SER A 110 16.73 6.41 -30.26
CA SER A 110 17.73 5.79 -31.15
C SER A 110 17.24 4.47 -31.76
N LYS A 111 16.13 3.90 -31.27
CA LYS A 111 15.57 2.58 -31.64
C LYS A 111 16.47 1.37 -31.38
N GLU A 112 17.76 1.57 -31.12
CA GLU A 112 18.74 0.52 -30.82
C GLU A 112 18.37 -0.29 -29.57
N ASP A 113 17.67 0.34 -28.62
CA ASP A 113 17.24 -0.27 -27.35
C ASP A 113 15.75 -0.67 -27.36
N ASN A 114 15.12 -0.74 -28.53
CA ASN A 114 13.73 -1.17 -28.62
C ASN A 114 13.66 -2.69 -28.43
N SER A 115 12.88 -3.13 -27.45
CA SER A 115 12.64 -4.55 -27.20
C SER A 115 11.26 -4.77 -26.62
N GLU A 116 10.76 -5.99 -26.73
CA GLU A 116 9.49 -6.40 -26.15
C GLU A 116 9.64 -7.74 -25.44
N GLU A 117 8.92 -7.88 -24.33
CA GLU A 117 8.81 -9.12 -23.56
C GLU A 117 7.32 -9.43 -23.38
N GLU A 118 6.97 -10.72 -23.43
CA GLU A 118 5.60 -11.19 -23.23
C GLU A 118 5.51 -12.09 -21.99
N PRO A 119 5.62 -11.50 -20.78
CA PRO A 119 5.75 -12.28 -19.55
C PRO A 119 4.50 -13.10 -19.21
N ASN A 120 3.31 -12.65 -19.63
CA ASN A 120 2.02 -13.32 -19.38
C ASN A 120 1.84 -13.72 -17.90
N VAL A 121 2.01 -12.75 -17.00
CA VAL A 121 1.97 -12.93 -15.55
C VAL A 121 0.63 -12.46 -15.00
N ASP A 122 0.01 -13.28 -14.17
CA ASP A 122 -1.12 -12.89 -13.35
C ASP A 122 -0.63 -12.00 -12.19
N LEU A 123 -1.08 -10.76 -12.16
CA LEU A 123 -0.73 -9.80 -11.11
C LEU A 123 -1.64 -9.97 -9.88
N GLY A 124 -2.65 -10.83 -9.95
CA GLY A 124 -3.58 -11.10 -8.87
C GLY A 124 -4.76 -10.14 -8.81
N ILE A 125 -5.48 -10.23 -7.70
CA ILE A 125 -6.70 -9.48 -7.44
C ILE A 125 -6.36 -8.22 -6.64
N PHE A 126 -7.01 -7.13 -6.98
CA PHE A 126 -6.91 -5.86 -6.28
C PHE A 126 -8.29 -5.41 -5.82
N TYR A 127 -8.36 -4.96 -4.58
CA TYR A 127 -9.49 -4.20 -4.07
C TYR A 127 -9.42 -2.77 -4.61
N ILE A 128 -10.54 -2.31 -5.16
CA ILE A 128 -10.73 -0.95 -5.68
C ILE A 128 -11.26 -0.09 -4.54
N TYR A 129 -10.38 0.73 -3.97
CA TYR A 129 -10.80 1.79 -3.07
C TYR A 129 -10.81 3.12 -3.81
N GLN A 130 -11.95 3.81 -3.83
CA GLN A 130 -12.08 5.11 -4.47
C GLN A 130 -12.38 6.19 -3.43
N ASP A 131 -11.68 7.31 -3.55
CA ASP A 131 -12.07 8.57 -2.92
C ASP A 131 -12.43 9.62 -3.98
N SER A 132 -12.76 10.84 -3.54
CA SER A 132 -13.20 11.93 -4.43
C SER A 132 -12.19 12.34 -5.52
N LYS A 133 -10.90 11.99 -5.41
CA LYS A 133 -9.81 12.46 -6.29
C LYS A 133 -8.85 11.35 -6.74
N SER A 134 -8.91 10.18 -6.13
CA SER A 134 -8.00 9.08 -6.36
C SER A 134 -8.68 7.72 -6.31
N ILE A 135 -8.05 6.76 -6.97
CA ILE A 135 -8.34 5.34 -6.90
C ILE A 135 -7.09 4.66 -6.34
N ARG A 136 -7.27 3.81 -5.34
CA ARG A 136 -6.21 2.96 -4.79
C ARG A 136 -6.53 1.52 -5.16
N LEU A 137 -5.55 0.84 -5.74
CA LEU A 137 -5.61 -0.59 -6.03
C LEU A 137 -4.75 -1.30 -4.99
N ILE A 138 -5.39 -2.03 -4.10
CA ILE A 138 -4.76 -2.67 -2.95
C ILE A 138 -4.76 -4.18 -3.18
N LYS A 139 -3.61 -4.85 -3.05
CA LYS A 139 -3.54 -6.30 -3.23
C LYS A 139 -4.53 -7.02 -2.30
N SER A 140 -5.37 -7.85 -2.91
CA SER A 140 -6.50 -8.49 -2.28
C SER A 140 -6.41 -10.01 -2.38
N ASN A 141 -6.94 -10.69 -1.36
CA ASN A 141 -7.18 -12.13 -1.36
C ASN A 141 -8.63 -12.48 -1.77
N GLY A 142 -9.41 -11.48 -2.21
CA GLY A 142 -10.83 -11.58 -2.53
C GLY A 142 -11.77 -11.44 -1.33
N ASN A 143 -11.26 -11.18 -0.12
CA ASN A 143 -12.08 -10.96 1.06
C ASN A 143 -12.25 -9.47 1.36
N LEU A 144 -13.46 -8.96 1.11
CA LEU A 144 -13.79 -7.54 1.28
C LEU A 144 -13.52 -6.99 2.68
N GLN A 145 -13.72 -7.80 3.74
CA GLN A 145 -13.46 -7.32 5.10
C GLN A 145 -11.96 -7.19 5.36
N ASP A 146 -11.16 -8.18 4.92
CA ASP A 146 -9.70 -8.10 5.02
C ASP A 146 -9.15 -6.90 4.23
N ASP A 147 -9.75 -6.58 3.08
CA ASP A 147 -9.32 -5.46 2.25
C ASP A 147 -9.66 -4.10 2.86
N LYS A 148 -10.84 -3.97 3.46
CA LYS A 148 -11.21 -2.79 4.26
C LYS A 148 -10.28 -2.62 5.47
N ASP A 149 -9.98 -3.72 6.16
CA ASP A 149 -9.04 -3.72 7.28
C ASP A 149 -7.63 -3.29 6.84
N LYS A 150 -7.09 -3.86 5.75
CA LYS A 150 -5.78 -3.46 5.19
C LYS A 150 -5.72 -1.99 4.85
N MET A 151 -6.77 -1.47 4.21
CA MET A 151 -6.83 -0.07 3.81
C MET A 151 -6.84 0.85 5.05
N LEU A 152 -7.57 0.49 6.11
CA LEU A 152 -7.52 1.16 7.42
C LEU A 152 -6.09 1.13 7.98
N TYR A 153 -5.43 -0.03 7.97
CA TYR A 153 -4.07 -0.18 8.48
C TYR A 153 -3.08 0.70 7.70
N THR A 154 -3.18 0.75 6.37
CA THR A 154 -2.35 1.63 5.53
C THR A 154 -2.51 3.10 5.90
N GLU A 155 -3.73 3.58 6.16
CA GLU A 155 -3.97 4.97 6.58
C GLU A 155 -3.40 5.28 7.96
N MET A 156 -3.55 4.34 8.91
CA MET A 156 -2.94 4.43 10.23
C MET A 156 -1.42 4.53 10.14
N LEU A 157 -0.80 3.69 9.31
CA LEU A 157 0.64 3.74 9.07
C LEU A 157 1.07 5.03 8.39
N LYS A 158 0.35 5.52 7.38
CA LYS A 158 0.67 6.81 6.76
C LYS A 158 0.69 7.95 7.78
N THR A 159 -0.31 7.98 8.66
CA THR A 159 -0.36 8.96 9.76
C THR A 159 0.82 8.80 10.72
N PHE A 160 1.24 7.57 11.01
CA PHE A 160 2.45 7.31 11.77
C PHE A 160 3.71 7.77 11.03
N ASP A 161 3.87 7.44 9.75
CA ASP A 161 5.02 7.78 8.90
C ASP A 161 5.18 9.32 8.80
N GLU A 162 4.10 10.09 8.76
CA GLU A 162 4.15 11.55 8.79
C GLU A 162 4.63 12.10 10.15
N ASN A 163 4.41 11.35 11.23
CA ASN A 163 4.59 11.81 12.60
C ASN A 163 5.63 11.01 13.39
N TRP A 164 6.36 10.06 12.80
CA TRP A 164 7.15 9.07 13.57
C TRP A 164 8.18 9.74 14.51
N LYS A 165 8.76 10.87 14.10
CA LYS A 165 9.71 11.64 14.93
C LYS A 165 9.09 12.24 16.20
N SER A 166 7.78 12.36 16.25
CA SER A 166 7.02 12.84 17.42
C SER A 166 6.76 11.75 18.46
N TYR A 167 7.05 10.49 18.15
CA TYR A 167 6.95 9.38 19.09
C TYR A 167 8.22 9.25 19.93
N ASN A 168 8.05 8.66 21.10
CA ASN A 168 9.13 8.16 21.94
C ASN A 168 9.33 6.66 21.72
N TYR A 169 10.56 6.21 21.96
CA TYR A 169 10.98 4.83 21.73
C TYR A 169 11.83 4.34 22.91
N SER A 170 11.53 3.14 23.37
CA SER A 170 12.30 2.42 24.38
C SER A 170 12.86 1.16 23.76
N TRP A 171 13.96 1.34 23.03
CA TRP A 171 14.64 0.29 22.30
C TRP A 171 15.24 -0.77 23.22
N VAL A 172 14.96 -2.03 22.90
CA VAL A 172 15.63 -3.19 23.49
C VAL A 172 16.30 -4.01 22.40
N ASN A 173 17.29 -4.82 22.76
CA ASN A 173 17.93 -5.71 21.81
C ASN A 173 16.93 -6.78 21.35
N ALA A 174 16.86 -7.00 20.05
CA ALA A 174 16.12 -8.10 19.47
C ALA A 174 16.85 -9.42 19.76
N LYS A 175 16.09 -10.47 20.09
CA LYS A 175 16.63 -11.81 20.33
C LYS A 175 16.89 -12.57 19.02
N ALA A 176 16.09 -12.29 18.00
CA ALA A 176 16.20 -12.90 16.69
C ALA A 176 16.66 -11.87 15.64
N ASN A 177 17.18 -12.38 14.52
CA ASN A 177 17.42 -11.56 13.32
C ASN A 177 16.20 -11.50 12.41
N ILE A 178 15.16 -12.26 12.74
CA ILE A 178 13.89 -12.32 12.02
C ILE A 178 12.99 -11.23 12.63
N PRO A 179 12.59 -10.20 11.85
CA PRO A 179 11.83 -9.06 12.35
C PRO A 179 10.56 -9.45 13.11
N GLN A 180 9.75 -10.32 12.51
CA GLN A 180 8.46 -10.71 13.06
C GLN A 180 8.59 -11.54 14.35
N GLU A 181 9.57 -12.44 14.42
CA GLU A 181 9.86 -13.20 15.65
C GLU A 181 10.37 -12.28 16.76
N SER A 182 11.24 -11.32 16.42
CA SER A 182 11.75 -10.33 17.38
C SER A 182 10.65 -9.47 17.97
N VAL A 183 9.66 -9.11 17.15
CA VAL A 183 8.49 -8.35 17.58
C VAL A 183 7.60 -9.20 18.48
N LYS A 184 7.35 -10.47 18.13
CA LYS A 184 6.59 -11.40 18.99
C LYS A 184 7.28 -11.57 20.35
N ASP A 185 8.56 -11.91 20.35
CA ASP A 185 9.36 -12.02 21.57
C ASP A 185 9.31 -10.74 22.41
N TYR A 186 9.40 -9.57 21.77
CA TYR A 186 9.29 -8.30 22.47
C TYR A 186 7.92 -8.11 23.12
N LEU A 187 6.84 -8.37 22.37
CA LEU A 187 5.48 -8.22 22.86
C LEU A 187 5.23 -9.16 24.04
N ASP A 188 5.64 -10.43 23.91
CA ASP A 188 5.45 -11.46 24.92
C ASP A 188 6.23 -11.16 26.22
N ASN A 189 7.42 -10.55 26.11
CA ASN A 189 8.29 -10.26 27.27
C ASN A 189 8.05 -8.87 27.91
N LYS A 190 7.64 -7.86 27.13
CA LYS A 190 7.60 -6.45 27.56
C LYS A 190 6.19 -5.97 27.87
N LEU A 191 5.18 -6.63 27.31
CA LEU A 191 3.79 -6.41 27.66
C LEU A 191 3.32 -7.60 28.49
N ILE A 192 3.61 -7.53 29.79
CA ILE A 192 3.03 -8.43 30.80
C ILE A 192 1.50 -8.35 30.64
N GLY A 193 0.90 -9.32 29.94
CA GLY A 193 -0.56 -9.48 29.82
C GLY A 193 -1.20 -9.33 28.43
N LEU A 194 -0.48 -9.47 27.31
CA LEU A 194 -1.09 -9.61 25.98
C LEU A 194 -1.10 -11.08 25.52
N SER A 195 -1.96 -11.92 26.08
CA SER A 195 -2.19 -13.25 25.53
C SER A 195 -2.89 -13.23 24.15
N ASP A 196 -3.55 -12.13 23.81
CA ASP A 196 -4.51 -12.06 22.69
C ASP A 196 -4.26 -10.88 21.74
N TYR A 197 -3.00 -10.64 21.34
CA TYR A 197 -2.70 -9.68 20.27
C TYR A 197 -2.60 -10.34 18.90
N LYS A 198 -2.83 -9.56 17.85
CA LYS A 198 -2.57 -9.95 16.46
C LYS A 198 -1.69 -8.91 15.79
N ILE A 199 -0.59 -9.36 15.19
CA ILE A 199 0.13 -8.54 14.20
C ILE A 199 -0.75 -8.55 12.95
N VAL A 200 -1.35 -7.40 12.63
CA VAL A 200 -2.34 -7.29 11.54
C VAL A 200 -1.74 -6.71 10.27
N TYR A 201 -0.61 -6.02 10.37
CA TYR A 201 0.06 -5.43 9.21
C TYR A 201 1.53 -5.17 9.50
N SER A 202 2.37 -5.18 8.46
CA SER A 202 3.75 -4.71 8.55
C SER A 202 4.19 -4.04 7.25
N LYS A 203 5.14 -3.12 7.36
CA LYS A 203 5.71 -2.38 6.23
C LYS A 203 7.18 -2.08 6.49
N LYS A 204 8.01 -2.17 5.46
CA LYS A 204 9.41 -1.75 5.52
C LYS A 204 9.53 -0.30 5.10
N GLU A 205 10.26 0.47 5.91
CA GLU A 205 10.52 1.88 5.68
C GLU A 205 11.99 2.23 5.93
N GLY A 206 12.41 3.43 5.51
CA GLY A 206 13.80 3.87 5.65
C GLY A 206 14.32 3.89 7.09
N TYR A 207 13.45 3.94 8.10
CA TYR A 207 13.81 3.92 9.52
C TYR A 207 13.73 2.52 10.17
N GLY A 208 13.29 1.50 9.45
CA GLY A 208 13.10 0.14 9.95
C GLY A 208 11.80 -0.48 9.47
N GLU A 209 11.50 -1.66 10.00
CA GLU A 209 10.26 -2.37 9.73
C GLU A 209 9.23 -2.02 10.80
N LEU A 210 8.09 -1.50 10.38
CA LEU A 210 6.98 -1.10 11.23
C LEU A 210 5.93 -2.20 11.24
N PHE A 211 5.49 -2.56 12.44
CA PHE A 211 4.44 -3.53 12.70
C PHE A 211 3.26 -2.85 13.36
N LEU A 212 2.07 -3.13 12.85
CA LEU A 212 0.80 -2.77 13.49
C LEU A 212 0.29 -3.96 14.27
N VAL A 213 0.15 -3.76 15.57
CA VAL A 213 -0.32 -4.77 16.52
C VAL A 213 -1.69 -4.35 17.00
N ARG A 214 -2.69 -5.18 16.74
CA ARG A 214 -4.04 -5.03 17.28
C ARG A 214 -4.16 -5.83 18.57
N LYS A 215 -4.76 -5.20 19.58
CA LYS A 215 -5.23 -5.87 20.79
C LYS A 215 -6.62 -5.34 21.09
N ASP A 216 -7.61 -6.22 21.11
CA ASP A 216 -9.02 -5.82 21.23
C ASP A 216 -9.39 -4.79 20.14
N GLU A 217 -9.69 -3.55 20.54
CA GLU A 217 -9.97 -2.40 19.67
C GLU A 217 -8.79 -1.42 19.56
N ASP A 218 -7.71 -1.66 20.32
CA ASP A 218 -6.54 -0.79 20.37
C ASP A 218 -5.46 -1.24 19.37
N PHE A 219 -4.76 -0.24 18.83
CA PHE A 219 -3.66 -0.45 17.90
C PHE A 219 -2.35 0.13 18.45
N HIS A 220 -1.28 -0.62 18.24
CA HIS A 220 0.05 -0.31 18.71
C HIS A 220 1.06 -0.42 17.58
N TYR A 221 1.96 0.57 17.51
CA TYR A 221 3.04 0.59 16.53
C TYR A 221 4.30 0.02 17.17
N VAL A 222 4.90 -0.98 16.54
CA VAL A 222 6.17 -1.56 16.97
C VAL A 222 7.18 -1.44 15.84
N LEU A 223 8.33 -0.83 16.12
CA LEU A 223 9.43 -0.72 15.18
C LEU A 223 10.49 -1.78 15.45
N TYR A 224 10.95 -2.40 14.38
CA TYR A 224 12.14 -3.23 14.33
C TYR A 224 13.21 -2.54 13.48
N ASN A 225 14.37 -2.27 14.07
CA ASN A 225 15.53 -1.75 13.39
C ASN A 225 16.48 -2.92 13.07
N SER A 226 16.51 -3.35 11.81
CA SER A 226 17.32 -4.46 11.34
C SER A 226 18.82 -4.22 11.45
N ILE A 227 19.28 -2.97 11.27
CA ILE A 227 20.70 -2.60 11.32
C ILE A 227 21.23 -2.71 12.75
N LYS A 228 20.47 -2.21 13.72
CA LYS A 228 20.86 -2.19 15.14
C LYS A 228 20.40 -3.45 15.88
N GLN A 229 19.59 -4.29 15.23
CA GLN A 229 18.89 -5.43 15.85
C GLN A 229 18.18 -5.01 17.13
N LYS A 230 17.34 -3.98 17.01
CA LYS A 230 16.58 -3.42 18.13
C LYS A 230 15.10 -3.35 17.83
N VAL A 231 14.29 -3.52 18.85
CA VAL A 231 12.83 -3.45 18.78
C VAL A 231 12.28 -2.49 19.83
N SER A 232 11.23 -1.75 19.47
CA SER A 232 10.58 -0.80 20.37
C SER A 232 9.11 -0.62 20.02
N LEU A 233 8.26 -0.56 21.06
CA LEU A 233 6.96 0.09 20.97
C LEU A 233 7.16 1.59 20.70
N ALA A 234 6.38 2.16 19.80
CA ALA A 234 6.27 3.60 19.62
C ALA A 234 5.10 4.11 20.47
N TYR A 235 5.33 5.13 21.28
CA TYR A 235 4.29 5.78 22.09
C TYR A 235 4.34 7.29 21.90
N PRO A 236 3.18 7.98 21.83
CA PRO A 236 3.16 9.43 21.68
C PRO A 236 3.97 10.13 22.77
N ARG A 237 4.64 11.23 22.41
CA ARG A 237 5.22 12.16 23.38
C ARG A 237 4.16 12.82 24.25
#